data_AF-A0A8H7DEM9-F1
#
_entry.id   AF-A0A8H7DEM9-F1
#
_cell.length_a   1.000
_cell.length_b   1.000
_cell.length_c   1.000
_cell.angle_alpha   90.00
_cell.angle_beta   90.00
_cell.angle_gamma   90.00
#
_symmetry.space_group_name_H-M   'P 1'
#
loop_
_entity.id
_entity.type
_entity.pdbx_description
1 polymer ?
#
loop_
_entity_poly.entity_id
_entity_poly.type
_entity_poly.pdbx_seq_one_letter_code
_entity_poly.pdbx_strand_id
1 'polypeptide(L)'
;MGKRKRPGHRGKGEATMAKKIDRYLAEGGVYQRGQKKIEELTAVFELDLPFPDHFAGGTRNRTLVAQKAAEGGWLDPSELPDITTDDRLKLFIKTNDPTLEQLEYFGPNQYPRWLFDKHFADPSQRVLLCSDCAPEWLAMRFPDVIPLRMQRKLLASWDEAIAVGLRFPKTEAQRSSTPALHLGVWNLYSNTPYITADSRQKIVPRKRTSRGIQLARSKEKRVIARLDVFLGIIKSGVVPKLKNLVEWDAGEGARIRHRMHQRVRATLTREFRRRPNLDFGGLFFTVAVKEGSSEVLHVDWNDNLHTYAIIFCVGDYTGGEFCIPQIGYRIPLRPGAVLAVRTRLLAHCTHVGSGRRLVFTCFTDSTLLEQTITGDFAFL
;
A
#
# COMPACT_ATOMS: atom_id res chain seq x y z
N MET A 1 9.76 33.89 48.24
CA MET A 1 10.19 33.11 47.06
C MET A 1 9.53 33.67 45.80
N GLY A 2 10.23 34.51 45.04
CA GLY A 2 9.70 35.18 43.85
C GLY A 2 9.66 34.26 42.62
N LYS A 3 8.50 34.11 41.99
CA LYS A 3 8.34 33.35 40.74
C LYS A 3 8.99 34.13 39.59
N ARG A 4 10.12 33.63 39.08
CA ARG A 4 10.75 34.12 37.84
C ARG A 4 9.79 33.91 36.66
N LYS A 5 9.30 35.00 36.06
CA LYS A 5 8.60 34.99 34.77
C LYS A 5 9.57 34.54 33.67
N ARG A 6 9.23 33.47 32.95
CA ARG A 6 10.00 33.04 31.78
C ARG A 6 9.80 34.06 30.64
N PRO A 7 10.88 34.44 29.92
CA PRO A 7 10.77 35.39 28.81
C PRO A 7 9.91 34.80 27.68
N GLY A 8 9.00 35.62 27.16
CA GLY A 8 8.06 35.24 26.12
C GLY A 8 8.79 34.96 24.80
N HIS A 9 8.70 33.71 24.34
CA HIS A 9 9.27 33.28 23.06
C HIS A 9 8.28 33.61 21.92
N ARG A 10 8.11 34.90 21.60
CA ARG A 10 7.31 35.35 20.44
C ARG A 10 8.19 36.26 19.59
N GLY A 11 8.59 35.81 18.40
CA GLY A 11 9.28 36.68 17.44
C GLY A 11 10.13 36.00 16.37
N LYS A 12 10.54 34.73 16.52
CA LYS A 12 11.40 34.05 15.52
C LYS A 12 10.66 33.03 14.61
N GLY A 13 9.35 32.87 14.76
CA GLY A 13 8.58 31.87 14.03
C GLY A 13 8.29 32.24 12.58
N GLU A 14 7.85 33.47 12.31
CA GLU A 14 7.26 33.87 11.02
C GLU A 14 8.30 34.08 9.92
N ALA A 15 9.40 34.79 10.19
CA ALA A 15 10.48 34.99 9.22
C ALA A 15 11.15 33.67 8.79
N THR A 16 11.17 32.68 9.69
CA THR A 16 11.66 31.33 9.41
C THR A 16 10.64 30.50 8.64
N MET A 17 9.35 30.83 8.74
CA MET A 17 8.28 30.16 8.03
C MET A 17 8.20 30.61 6.57
N ALA A 18 8.29 31.91 6.31
CA ALA A 18 8.33 32.49 4.97
C ALA A 18 9.51 31.93 4.14
N LYS A 19 10.73 31.97 4.68
CA LYS A 19 11.91 31.37 4.02
C LYS A 19 11.75 29.86 3.74
N LYS A 20 11.04 29.13 4.59
CA LYS A 20 10.73 27.70 4.37
C LYS A 20 9.65 27.48 3.32
N ILE A 21 8.78 28.46 3.05
CA ILE A 21 7.77 28.42 1.99
C ILE A 21 8.44 28.80 0.67
N ASP A 22 9.24 29.86 0.64
CA ASP A 22 9.96 30.29 -0.57
C ASP A 22 10.91 29.20 -1.06
N ARG A 23 11.67 28.55 -0.14
CA ARG A 23 12.49 27.39 -0.48
C ARG A 23 11.65 26.20 -0.99
N TYR A 24 10.49 25.97 -0.38
CA TYR A 24 9.59 24.89 -0.81
C TYR A 24 9.04 25.11 -2.22
N LEU A 25 8.69 26.35 -2.57
CA LEU A 25 8.24 26.74 -3.90
C LEU A 25 9.39 26.72 -4.92
N ALA A 26 10.58 27.19 -4.53
CA ALA A 26 11.78 27.17 -5.38
C ALA A 26 12.26 25.74 -5.71
N GLU A 27 12.02 24.78 -4.81
CA GLU A 27 12.29 23.35 -5.02
C GLU A 27 11.17 22.61 -5.78
N GLY A 28 10.09 23.31 -6.15
CA GLY A 28 8.99 22.73 -6.91
C GLY A 28 7.97 21.90 -6.09
N GLY A 29 7.68 22.29 -4.85
CA GLY A 29 6.59 21.64 -4.10
C GLY A 29 6.83 20.13 -3.81
N VAL A 30 5.83 19.44 -3.26
CA VAL A 30 5.98 17.99 -3.00
C VAL A 30 5.82 17.18 -4.28
N TYR A 31 5.00 17.62 -5.25
CA TYR A 31 4.84 16.86 -6.48
C TYR A 31 6.03 17.06 -7.40
N GLN A 32 6.56 18.27 -7.68
CA GLN A 32 7.77 18.32 -8.53
C GLN A 32 9.00 17.73 -7.82
N ARG A 33 9.10 17.76 -6.48
CA ARG A 33 10.12 16.95 -5.77
C ARG A 33 9.86 15.44 -5.87
N GLY A 34 8.61 15.01 -5.78
CA GLY A 34 8.21 13.61 -5.91
C GLY A 34 8.47 13.10 -7.32
N GLN A 35 8.05 13.87 -8.32
CA GLN A 35 8.28 13.67 -9.74
C GLN A 35 9.78 13.66 -10.04
N LYS A 36 10.56 14.65 -9.59
CA LYS A 36 12.02 14.64 -9.70
C LYS A 36 12.64 13.41 -9.04
N LYS A 37 12.15 12.99 -7.87
CA LYS A 37 12.64 11.78 -7.19
C LYS A 37 12.27 10.51 -7.96
N ILE A 38 11.09 10.48 -8.58
CA ILE A 38 10.63 9.40 -9.46
C ILE A 38 11.49 9.37 -10.72
N GLU A 39 11.69 10.51 -11.38
CA GLU A 39 12.58 10.68 -12.53
C GLU A 39 14.00 10.18 -12.20
N GLU A 40 14.55 10.61 -11.05
CA GLU A 40 15.85 10.17 -10.53
C GLU A 40 15.92 8.65 -10.28
N LEU A 41 14.84 8.04 -9.78
CA LEU A 41 14.84 6.63 -9.35
C LEU A 41 14.38 5.66 -10.43
N THR A 42 13.64 6.13 -11.44
CA THR A 42 12.94 5.27 -12.41
C THR A 42 13.32 5.52 -13.86
N ALA A 43 14.09 6.58 -14.15
CA ALA A 43 14.41 7.00 -15.52
C ALA A 43 13.16 7.23 -16.39
N VAL A 44 12.02 7.56 -15.77
CA VAL A 44 10.79 8.01 -16.44
C VAL A 44 10.83 9.53 -16.46
N PHE A 45 11.10 10.12 -17.62
CA PHE A 45 11.57 11.51 -17.70
C PHE A 45 10.51 12.59 -17.93
N GLU A 46 9.32 12.27 -18.43
CA GLU A 46 8.30 13.30 -18.66
C GLU A 46 6.87 12.78 -18.44
N LEU A 47 6.12 13.53 -17.64
CA LEU A 47 4.66 13.43 -17.53
C LEU A 47 4.06 14.55 -18.36
N ASP A 48 3.58 14.24 -19.57
CA ASP A 48 2.87 15.21 -20.44
C ASP A 48 1.46 15.58 -19.92
N LEU A 49 1.19 15.35 -18.64
CA LEU A 49 -0.07 15.68 -17.99
C LEU A 49 0.20 16.60 -16.79
N PRO A 50 -0.36 17.83 -16.77
CA PRO A 50 -0.17 18.76 -15.68
C PRO A 50 -0.89 18.23 -14.43
N PHE A 51 -0.16 17.52 -13.56
CA PHE A 51 -0.67 17.15 -12.24
C PHE A 51 -0.26 18.21 -11.22
N PRO A 52 -1.20 18.80 -10.47
CA PRO A 52 -0.88 19.93 -9.62
C PRO A 52 -0.34 19.50 -8.24
N ASP A 53 0.62 20.28 -7.72
CA ASP A 53 1.40 20.06 -6.48
C ASP A 53 0.62 19.82 -5.19
N HIS A 54 -0.68 20.10 -5.18
CA HIS A 54 -1.47 20.11 -3.95
C HIS A 54 -1.99 18.72 -3.53
N PHE A 55 -1.83 17.69 -4.37
CA PHE A 55 -2.23 16.32 -4.03
C PHE A 55 -1.21 15.56 -3.17
N ALA A 56 -0.01 16.13 -2.94
CA ALA A 56 1.02 15.53 -2.11
C ALA A 56 1.32 16.41 -0.87
N GLY A 57 0.87 15.98 0.31
CA GLY A 57 1.41 16.38 1.63
C GLY A 57 1.06 17.75 2.25
N GLY A 58 0.46 17.71 3.45
CA GLY A 58 0.86 18.51 4.62
C GLY A 58 0.56 20.02 4.73
N THR A 59 -0.59 20.35 5.34
CA THR A 59 -0.98 21.55 6.14
C THR A 59 -0.76 22.98 5.60
N ARG A 60 0.22 23.26 4.74
CA ARG A 60 0.53 24.60 4.21
C ARG A 60 -0.25 24.97 2.94
N ASN A 61 -0.89 23.99 2.28
CA ASN A 61 -1.53 24.16 0.98
C ASN A 61 -2.89 24.88 0.98
N ARG A 62 -3.57 25.08 2.12
CA ARG A 62 -4.97 25.55 2.09
C ARG A 62 -5.15 27.03 1.69
N THR A 63 -4.22 27.92 2.02
CA THR A 63 -4.32 29.34 1.67
C THR A 63 -4.05 29.61 0.18
N LEU A 64 -3.11 28.87 -0.42
CA LEU A 64 -2.82 28.94 -1.85
C LEU A 64 -3.94 28.34 -2.71
N VAL A 65 -4.63 27.30 -2.21
CA VAL A 65 -5.76 26.65 -2.89
C VAL A 65 -6.96 27.60 -3.04
N ALA A 66 -7.30 28.39 -2.02
CA ALA A 66 -8.39 29.35 -2.11
C ALA A 66 -8.14 30.47 -3.13
N GLN A 67 -6.86 30.82 -3.35
CA GLN A 67 -6.45 31.88 -4.27
C GLN A 67 -6.46 31.42 -5.74
N LYS A 68 -5.99 30.19 -6.01
CA LYS A 68 -5.93 29.60 -7.36
C LYS A 68 -7.27 29.03 -7.86
N ALA A 69 -8.17 28.62 -6.96
CA ALA A 69 -9.54 28.23 -7.34
C ALA A 69 -10.36 29.41 -7.90
N ALA A 70 -10.00 30.64 -7.56
CA ALA A 70 -10.60 31.85 -8.12
C ALA A 70 -10.13 32.14 -9.57
N GLU A 71 -9.11 31.44 -10.08
CA GLU A 71 -8.45 31.73 -11.37
C GLU A 71 -8.84 30.77 -12.51
N GLY A 72 -9.72 29.79 -12.29
CA GLY A 72 -10.53 29.17 -13.35
C GLY A 72 -9.88 28.19 -14.35
N GLY A 73 -8.72 27.57 -14.09
CA GLY A 73 -8.06 26.67 -15.05
C GLY A 73 -7.81 25.24 -14.55
N TRP A 74 -8.81 24.34 -14.58
CA TRP A 74 -8.64 22.95 -14.15
C TRP A 74 -9.42 21.95 -15.01
N LEU A 75 -8.81 20.78 -15.32
CA LEU A 75 -9.52 19.58 -15.78
C LEU A 75 -9.77 18.66 -14.58
N ASP A 76 -11.00 18.16 -14.48
CA ASP A 76 -11.50 17.37 -13.37
C ASP A 76 -11.04 15.91 -13.54
N PRO A 77 -10.54 15.23 -12.49
CA PRO A 77 -10.40 13.79 -12.50
C PRO A 77 -11.63 13.07 -13.07
N SER A 78 -12.86 13.53 -12.89
CA SER A 78 -14.02 12.91 -13.56
C SER A 78 -13.93 12.85 -15.11
N GLU A 79 -13.00 13.57 -15.74
CA GLU A 79 -12.86 13.72 -17.20
C GLU A 79 -11.82 12.78 -17.85
N LEU A 80 -11.11 11.93 -17.09
CA LEU A 80 -10.23 10.92 -17.70
C LEU A 80 -11.06 9.72 -18.24
N PRO A 81 -10.68 9.12 -19.38
CA PRO A 81 -11.46 8.08 -20.03
C PRO A 81 -11.61 6.80 -19.19
N ASP A 82 -12.82 6.25 -19.15
CA ASP A 82 -13.15 4.93 -18.59
C ASP A 82 -12.90 3.82 -19.62
N ILE A 83 -12.26 2.72 -19.23
CA ILE A 83 -12.15 1.51 -20.06
C ILE A 83 -12.90 0.36 -19.39
N THR A 84 -13.85 -0.22 -20.12
CA THR A 84 -14.78 -1.27 -19.65
C THR A 84 -14.18 -2.69 -19.70
N THR A 85 -14.94 -3.64 -19.18
CA THR A 85 -14.58 -4.96 -18.64
C THR A 85 -13.94 -6.03 -19.54
N ASP A 86 -13.70 -5.79 -20.83
CA ASP A 86 -13.25 -6.85 -21.77
C ASP A 86 -11.74 -6.88 -22.07
N ASP A 87 -10.97 -5.88 -21.63
CA ASP A 87 -9.56 -5.82 -21.97
C ASP A 87 -8.67 -6.52 -20.94
N ARG A 88 -8.12 -7.68 -21.33
CA ARG A 88 -7.01 -8.36 -20.66
C ARG A 88 -5.73 -7.57 -20.90
N LEU A 89 -5.52 -6.50 -20.13
CA LEU A 89 -4.39 -5.58 -20.31
C LEU A 89 -3.03 -6.18 -19.92
N LYS A 90 -2.05 -6.01 -20.81
CA LYS A 90 -0.59 -6.06 -20.56
C LYS A 90 -0.04 -4.69 -20.98
N LEU A 91 0.61 -3.96 -20.06
CA LEU A 91 1.05 -2.56 -20.25
C LEU A 91 2.57 -2.44 -20.14
N PHE A 92 3.19 -1.70 -21.06
CA PHE A 92 4.53 -2.00 -21.48
C PHE A 92 5.10 -0.70 -22.33
N ILE A 93 6.42 -0.24 -22.38
CA ILE A 93 7.16 0.71 -23.35
C ILE A 93 8.73 0.51 -23.52
N LYS A 94 9.30 0.62 -24.75
CA LYS A 94 10.74 0.55 -25.21
C LYS A 94 11.76 1.55 -24.56
N THR A 95 13.00 1.12 -24.30
CA THR A 95 14.17 1.97 -23.95
C THR A 95 15.01 2.32 -25.19
N ASN A 96 15.61 3.52 -25.23
CA ASN A 96 16.56 3.96 -26.27
C ASN A 96 18.00 3.55 -25.93
N ASP A 97 18.23 2.26 -25.65
CA ASP A 97 19.59 1.74 -25.43
C ASP A 97 20.05 0.91 -26.64
N PRO A 98 20.99 1.40 -27.47
CA PRO A 98 21.49 0.68 -28.63
C PRO A 98 22.37 -0.55 -28.29
N THR A 99 22.60 -0.88 -27.02
CA THR A 99 23.45 -2.01 -26.62
C THR A 99 22.70 -3.33 -26.34
N LEU A 100 21.36 -3.34 -26.43
CA LEU A 100 20.50 -4.49 -26.07
C LEU A 100 20.09 -5.41 -27.24
N GLU A 101 20.80 -5.40 -28.37
CA GLU A 101 20.48 -6.25 -29.55
C GLU A 101 20.78 -7.77 -29.39
N GLN A 102 21.19 -8.26 -28.21
CA GLN A 102 21.62 -9.67 -28.04
C GLN A 102 21.08 -10.35 -26.77
N LEU A 103 19.76 -10.39 -26.59
CA LEU A 103 19.14 -11.35 -25.66
C LEU A 103 18.44 -12.46 -26.44
N GLU A 104 19.02 -13.66 -26.36
CA GLU A 104 18.51 -14.88 -27.00
C GLU A 104 17.12 -15.25 -26.47
N TYR A 105 16.26 -15.64 -27.41
CA TYR A 105 14.89 -16.09 -27.21
C TYR A 105 14.85 -17.42 -26.42
N PHE A 106 14.45 -17.37 -25.14
CA PHE A 106 14.13 -18.58 -24.38
C PHE A 106 12.74 -19.08 -24.80
N GLY A 107 12.71 -20.22 -25.50
CA GLY A 107 11.49 -20.77 -26.11
C GLY A 107 10.37 -21.19 -25.13
N PRO A 108 9.14 -21.39 -25.64
CA PRO A 108 7.89 -21.53 -24.86
C PRO A 108 7.72 -22.81 -24.01
N ASN A 109 8.78 -23.59 -23.77
CA ASN A 109 8.68 -24.93 -23.18
C ASN A 109 8.95 -25.00 -21.66
N GLN A 110 9.09 -23.88 -20.96
CA GLN A 110 9.39 -23.88 -19.50
C GLN A 110 8.19 -23.59 -18.58
N TYR A 111 6.99 -23.37 -19.13
CA TYR A 111 5.81 -23.05 -18.32
C TYR A 111 4.64 -24.01 -18.62
N PRO A 112 3.80 -24.35 -17.62
CA PRO A 112 2.67 -25.26 -17.83
C PRO A 112 1.69 -24.71 -18.87
N ARG A 113 1.41 -25.51 -19.92
CA ARG A 113 0.56 -25.17 -21.08
C ARG A 113 -0.82 -24.60 -20.72
N TRP A 114 -1.38 -25.01 -19.57
CA TRP A 114 -2.68 -24.52 -19.09
C TRP A 114 -2.70 -23.05 -18.64
N LEU A 115 -1.53 -22.44 -18.44
CA LEU A 115 -1.41 -20.99 -18.17
C LEU A 115 -1.60 -20.15 -19.45
N PHE A 116 -1.40 -20.74 -20.64
CA PHE A 116 -1.38 -20.03 -21.92
C PHE A 116 -2.67 -20.23 -22.74
N ASP A 117 -3.31 -21.40 -22.65
CA ASP A 117 -4.39 -21.77 -23.59
C ASP A 117 -5.74 -21.04 -23.37
N LYS A 118 -5.87 -20.16 -22.36
CA LYS A 118 -7.14 -19.44 -22.11
C LYS A 118 -7.06 -17.92 -22.07
N HIS A 119 -5.86 -17.34 -22.03
CA HIS A 119 -5.69 -15.90 -21.88
C HIS A 119 -4.53 -15.40 -22.73
N PHE A 120 -4.78 -14.36 -23.55
CA PHE A 120 -3.86 -13.52 -24.34
C PHE A 120 -3.82 -13.77 -25.87
N ALA A 121 -4.25 -12.75 -26.62
CA ALA A 121 -3.90 -12.50 -28.01
C ALA A 121 -3.60 -10.99 -28.16
N ASP A 122 -2.36 -10.68 -28.55
CA ASP A 122 -1.87 -9.56 -29.40
C ASP A 122 -0.41 -9.19 -29.00
N PRO A 123 0.58 -9.49 -29.87
CA PRO A 123 2.00 -9.17 -29.64
C PRO A 123 2.43 -7.74 -30.02
N SER A 124 1.52 -6.80 -30.30
CA SER A 124 1.87 -5.46 -30.81
C SER A 124 2.06 -4.34 -29.77
N GLN A 125 2.11 -4.62 -28.46
CA GLN A 125 2.14 -3.59 -27.42
C GLN A 125 3.40 -3.69 -26.51
N ARG A 126 4.34 -2.74 -26.75
CA ARG A 126 5.67 -2.39 -26.12
C ARG A 126 5.71 -2.56 -24.61
N VAL A 127 6.87 -2.84 -23.87
CA VAL A 127 7.24 -3.25 -22.40
C VAL A 127 8.10 -2.36 -21.48
N LEU A 128 7.64 -1.97 -20.26
CA LEU A 128 8.47 -1.31 -19.21
C LEU A 128 9.22 -2.39 -18.41
N LEU A 129 10.40 -2.78 -18.90
CA LEU A 129 11.31 -3.65 -18.16
C LEU A 129 12.04 -2.83 -17.09
N CYS A 130 11.94 -3.28 -15.84
CA CYS A 130 12.86 -2.91 -14.79
C CYS A 130 13.95 -3.99 -14.76
N SER A 131 15.23 -3.58 -14.74
CA SER A 131 16.47 -4.41 -14.77
C SER A 131 16.34 -5.84 -14.21
N ASP A 132 17.15 -6.77 -14.74
CA ASP A 132 17.33 -8.23 -14.52
C ASP A 132 16.98 -8.88 -13.16
N CYS A 133 16.67 -8.12 -12.11
CA CYS A 133 16.27 -8.59 -10.79
C CYS A 133 14.87 -8.11 -10.34
N ALA A 134 14.12 -7.39 -11.18
CA ALA A 134 12.81 -6.86 -10.83
C ALA A 134 11.67 -7.64 -11.50
N PRO A 135 10.48 -7.71 -10.86
CA PRO A 135 9.30 -8.22 -11.53
C PRO A 135 9.02 -7.42 -12.81
N GLU A 136 8.74 -8.15 -13.89
CA GLU A 136 8.55 -7.62 -15.24
C GLU A 136 7.39 -6.61 -15.34
N TRP A 137 6.40 -6.70 -14.44
CA TRP A 137 5.18 -5.91 -14.50
C TRP A 137 5.16 -4.80 -13.44
N LEU A 138 4.60 -3.65 -13.78
CA LEU A 138 4.34 -2.57 -12.80
C LEU A 138 3.01 -2.78 -12.08
N ALA A 139 2.00 -3.31 -12.79
CA ALA A 139 0.67 -3.59 -12.27
C ALA A 139 0.01 -4.76 -13.02
N MET A 140 -0.77 -5.57 -12.30
CA MET A 140 -1.59 -6.66 -12.85
C MET A 140 -2.94 -6.70 -12.14
N ARG A 141 -4.03 -6.70 -12.91
CA ARG A 141 -5.39 -6.79 -12.39
C ARG A 141 -5.99 -8.16 -12.68
N PHE A 142 -6.62 -8.74 -11.67
CA PHE A 142 -7.33 -10.01 -11.76
C PHE A 142 -8.79 -9.80 -11.33
N PRO A 143 -9.76 -9.92 -12.26
CA PRO A 143 -11.17 -9.81 -11.90
C PRO A 143 -11.64 -11.01 -11.08
N ASP A 144 -12.63 -10.80 -10.22
CA ASP A 144 -13.42 -11.83 -9.55
C ASP A 144 -12.66 -12.91 -8.75
N VAL A 145 -11.47 -12.57 -8.27
CA VAL A 145 -10.63 -13.50 -7.50
C VAL A 145 -11.28 -13.85 -6.16
N ILE A 146 -11.81 -12.84 -5.46
CA ILE A 146 -12.43 -12.99 -4.14
C ILE A 146 -13.95 -13.20 -4.33
N PRO A 147 -14.48 -14.42 -4.12
CA PRO A 147 -15.88 -14.71 -4.40
C PRO A 147 -16.81 -13.93 -3.47
N LEU A 148 -18.01 -13.58 -3.94
CA LEU A 148 -18.99 -12.80 -3.18
C LEU A 148 -19.25 -13.34 -1.76
N ARG A 149 -19.33 -14.68 -1.61
CA ARG A 149 -19.48 -15.32 -0.29
C ARG A 149 -18.36 -14.97 0.69
N MET A 150 -17.13 -14.83 0.20
CA MET A 150 -15.96 -14.46 1.00
C MET A 150 -15.97 -12.96 1.31
N GLN A 151 -16.34 -12.14 0.32
CA GLN A 151 -16.51 -10.70 0.50
C GLN A 151 -17.49 -10.39 1.64
N ARG A 152 -18.66 -11.05 1.65
CA ARG A 152 -19.67 -10.92 2.72
C ARG A 152 -19.14 -11.34 4.09
N LYS A 153 -18.36 -12.44 4.17
CA LYS A 153 -17.73 -12.89 5.41
C LYS A 153 -16.72 -11.87 5.95
N LEU A 154 -15.92 -11.27 5.07
CA LEU A 154 -14.97 -10.22 5.44
C LEU A 154 -15.69 -9.00 6.01
N LEU A 155 -16.72 -8.50 5.33
CA LEU A 155 -17.52 -7.36 5.79
C LEU A 155 -18.17 -7.64 7.15
N ALA A 156 -18.88 -8.77 7.28
CA ALA A 156 -19.55 -9.12 8.54
C ALA A 156 -18.58 -9.26 9.72
N SER A 157 -17.44 -9.93 9.51
CA SER A 157 -16.44 -10.10 10.56
C SER A 157 -15.73 -8.78 10.92
N TRP A 158 -15.55 -7.90 9.94
CA TRP A 158 -15.06 -6.54 10.17
C TRP A 158 -16.05 -5.71 10.99
N ASP A 159 -17.35 -5.77 10.68
CA ASP A 159 -18.41 -5.13 11.45
C ASP A 159 -18.46 -5.62 12.90
N GLU A 160 -18.32 -6.93 13.11
CA GLU A 160 -18.23 -7.51 14.46
C GLU A 160 -17.01 -6.99 15.24
N ALA A 161 -15.85 -6.83 14.58
CA ALA A 161 -14.65 -6.29 15.20
C ALA A 161 -14.86 -4.81 15.60
N ILE A 162 -15.45 -4.00 14.73
CA ILE A 162 -15.82 -2.61 15.04
C ILE A 162 -16.80 -2.56 16.21
N ALA A 163 -17.84 -3.40 16.21
CA ALA A 163 -18.88 -3.42 17.24
C ALA A 163 -18.33 -3.73 18.64
N VAL A 164 -17.28 -4.55 18.77
CA VAL A 164 -16.63 -4.81 20.07
C VAL A 164 -15.64 -3.71 20.50
N GLY A 165 -15.48 -2.67 19.67
CA GLY A 165 -14.70 -1.48 19.94
C GLY A 165 -13.25 -1.57 19.49
N LEU A 166 -13.02 -2.09 18.28
CA LEU A 166 -11.75 -1.98 17.55
C LEU A 166 -11.29 -0.51 17.50
N ARG A 167 -10.01 -0.27 17.79
CA ARG A 167 -9.44 1.08 17.84
C ARG A 167 -8.64 1.35 16.59
N PHE A 168 -8.93 2.49 15.97
CA PHE A 168 -8.16 3.05 14.87
C PHE A 168 -7.07 3.98 15.39
N PRO A 169 -5.92 4.08 14.68
CA PRO A 169 -4.96 5.12 14.95
C PRO A 169 -5.61 6.50 14.77
N LYS A 170 -5.06 7.51 15.45
CA LYS A 170 -5.53 8.88 15.26
C LYS A 170 -5.25 9.30 13.82
N THR A 171 -6.25 9.87 13.16
CA THR A 171 -6.07 10.47 11.84
C THR A 171 -5.05 11.59 11.94
N GLU A 172 -3.98 11.50 11.17
CA GLU A 172 -3.02 12.57 11.00
C GLU A 172 -3.53 13.49 9.88
N ALA A 173 -3.41 14.80 10.03
CA ALA A 173 -3.94 15.77 9.06
C ALA A 173 -3.32 15.65 7.65
N GLN A 174 -2.21 14.91 7.52
CA GLN A 174 -1.50 14.66 6.26
C GLN A 174 -1.86 13.33 5.61
N ARG A 175 -2.68 12.52 6.29
CA ARG A 175 -3.16 11.24 5.78
C ARG A 175 -4.56 11.41 5.21
N SER A 176 -4.98 10.42 4.43
CA SER A 176 -6.36 10.34 3.96
C SER A 176 -7.37 10.49 5.10
N SER A 177 -8.57 10.97 4.76
CA SER A 177 -9.69 11.28 5.65
C SER A 177 -10.03 10.14 6.61
N THR A 178 -9.80 8.90 6.18
CA THR A 178 -10.17 7.68 6.87
C THR A 178 -8.91 6.91 7.34
N PRO A 179 -8.85 6.50 8.62
CA PRO A 179 -7.69 5.80 9.16
C PRO A 179 -7.61 4.36 8.64
N ALA A 180 -6.38 3.86 8.47
CA ALA A 180 -6.10 2.46 8.14
C ALA A 180 -5.55 1.72 9.36
N LEU A 181 -5.91 0.45 9.54
CA LEU A 181 -5.26 -0.47 10.48
C LEU A 181 -4.20 -1.27 9.76
N HIS A 182 -2.99 -1.34 10.30
CA HIS A 182 -1.91 -2.17 9.77
C HIS A 182 -1.82 -3.46 10.58
N LEU A 183 -2.36 -4.56 10.06
CA LEU A 183 -2.50 -5.82 10.78
C LEU A 183 -1.44 -6.83 10.30
N GLY A 184 -0.74 -7.49 11.23
CA GLY A 184 0.33 -8.45 10.92
C GLY A 184 1.66 -8.09 11.59
N VAL A 185 2.73 -8.25 10.82
CA VAL A 185 4.13 -8.09 11.22
C VAL A 185 4.77 -6.98 10.41
N TRP A 186 5.49 -6.10 11.10
CA TRP A 186 6.18 -4.97 10.49
C TRP A 186 7.60 -4.88 11.03
N ASN A 187 8.51 -4.29 10.24
CA ASN A 187 9.91 -4.10 10.61
C ASN A 187 10.43 -2.67 10.36
N LEU A 188 9.56 -1.70 10.04
CA LEU A 188 9.99 -0.36 9.58
C LEU A 188 10.83 0.45 10.59
N TYR A 189 10.61 0.25 11.89
CA TYR A 189 11.27 1.03 12.94
C TYR A 189 12.14 0.16 13.86
N SER A 190 12.50 -1.04 13.42
CA SER A 190 13.29 -1.98 14.22
C SER A 190 14.15 -2.87 13.33
N ASN A 191 15.22 -3.42 13.90
CA ASN A 191 15.99 -4.48 13.24
C ASN A 191 15.40 -5.88 13.47
N THR A 192 14.29 -5.96 14.19
CA THR A 192 13.64 -7.20 14.59
C THR A 192 12.15 -7.11 14.25
N PRO A 193 11.63 -8.06 13.45
CA PRO A 193 10.21 -8.10 13.11
C PRO A 193 9.34 -8.07 14.38
N TYR A 194 8.26 -7.30 14.36
CA TYR A 194 7.33 -7.21 15.48
C TYR A 194 5.87 -7.17 15.04
N ILE A 195 4.99 -7.70 15.89
CA ILE A 195 3.54 -7.59 15.72
C ILE A 195 3.13 -6.13 15.88
N THR A 196 2.42 -5.58 14.90
CA THR A 196 2.04 -4.16 14.87
C THR A 196 1.23 -3.72 16.10
N ALA A 197 1.26 -2.43 16.41
CA ALA A 197 0.43 -1.85 17.47
C ALA A 197 -1.07 -2.08 17.19
N ASP A 198 -1.49 -1.91 15.93
CA ASP A 198 -2.86 -2.13 15.48
C ASP A 198 -3.27 -3.60 15.58
N SER A 199 -2.36 -4.56 15.43
CA SER A 199 -2.68 -5.96 15.72
C SER A 199 -2.86 -6.20 17.21
N ARG A 200 -2.05 -5.55 18.06
CA ARG A 200 -2.07 -5.75 19.51
C ARG A 200 -3.29 -5.11 20.20
N GLN A 201 -3.90 -4.08 19.60
CA GLN A 201 -5.11 -3.41 20.10
C GLN A 201 -5.05 -3.06 21.61
N LYS A 202 -3.90 -2.62 22.11
CA LYS A 202 -3.71 -2.35 23.54
C LYS A 202 -4.72 -1.34 24.08
N ILE A 203 -5.43 -1.70 25.15
CA ILE A 203 -6.44 -0.85 25.76
C ILE A 203 -5.92 -0.24 27.07
N VAL A 204 -5.67 1.07 27.05
CA VAL A 204 -5.32 1.83 28.25
C VAL A 204 -6.57 2.03 29.12
N PRO A 205 -6.55 1.64 30.42
CA PRO A 205 -7.70 1.83 31.31
C PRO A 205 -7.93 3.31 31.63
N ARG A 206 -9.20 3.73 31.69
CA ARG A 206 -9.57 5.13 32.03
C ARG A 206 -9.26 5.48 33.48
N LYS A 207 -9.42 4.52 34.40
CA LYS A 207 -9.06 4.65 35.82
C LYS A 207 -8.01 3.59 36.15
N ARG A 208 -6.95 3.97 36.87
CA ARG A 208 -5.89 3.06 37.34
C ARG A 208 -6.32 2.28 38.60
N THR A 209 -7.57 1.82 38.64
CA THR A 209 -8.07 0.92 39.68
C THR A 209 -8.00 -0.53 39.18
N SER A 210 -7.94 -1.50 40.09
CA SER A 210 -7.92 -2.92 39.73
C SER A 210 -9.10 -3.30 38.82
N ARG A 211 -10.30 -2.80 39.14
CA ARG A 211 -11.51 -2.97 38.31
C ARG A 211 -11.35 -2.34 36.92
N GLY A 212 -10.78 -1.14 36.83
CA GLY A 212 -10.54 -0.46 35.54
C GLY A 212 -9.55 -1.21 34.66
N ILE A 213 -8.47 -1.74 35.24
CA ILE A 213 -7.47 -2.57 34.54
C ILE A 213 -8.10 -3.88 34.06
N GLN A 214 -8.89 -4.56 34.90
CA GLN A 214 -9.56 -5.80 34.53
C GLN A 214 -10.55 -5.60 33.36
N LEU A 215 -11.35 -4.53 33.41
CA LEU A 215 -12.29 -4.19 32.33
C LEU A 215 -11.56 -3.89 31.01
N ALA A 216 -10.46 -3.15 31.07
CA ALA A 216 -9.63 -2.87 29.90
C ALA A 216 -9.06 -4.16 29.27
N ARG A 217 -8.49 -5.05 30.09
CA ARG A 217 -7.97 -6.35 29.64
C ARG A 217 -9.05 -7.26 29.06
N SER A 218 -10.23 -7.30 29.68
CA SER A 218 -11.38 -8.08 29.17
C SER A 218 -11.85 -7.54 27.81
N LYS A 219 -11.93 -6.21 27.65
CA LYS A 219 -12.24 -5.59 26.36
C LYS A 219 -11.16 -5.90 25.31
N GLU A 220 -9.88 -5.76 25.66
CA GLU A 220 -8.74 -6.07 24.78
C GLU A 220 -8.82 -7.52 24.27
N LYS A 221 -9.05 -8.49 25.17
CA LYS A 221 -9.20 -9.90 24.80
C LYS A 221 -10.35 -10.13 23.80
N ARG A 222 -11.50 -9.46 23.97
CA ARG A 222 -12.63 -9.57 23.05
C ARG A 222 -12.33 -8.97 21.67
N VAL A 223 -11.70 -7.80 21.63
CA VAL A 223 -11.29 -7.15 20.37
C VAL A 223 -10.29 -8.03 19.62
N ILE A 224 -9.25 -8.53 20.32
CA ILE A 224 -8.25 -9.42 19.72
C ILE A 224 -8.90 -10.69 19.18
N ALA A 225 -9.83 -11.31 19.91
CA ALA A 225 -10.51 -12.51 19.46
C ALA A 225 -11.31 -12.29 18.16
N ARG A 226 -12.04 -11.17 18.04
CA ARG A 226 -12.77 -10.84 16.78
C ARG A 226 -11.82 -10.51 15.64
N LEU A 227 -10.74 -9.80 15.93
CA LEU A 227 -9.70 -9.53 14.95
C LEU A 227 -9.03 -10.81 14.44
N ASP A 228 -8.80 -11.79 15.32
CA ASP A 228 -8.24 -13.10 14.91
C ASP A 228 -9.21 -13.91 14.04
N VAL A 229 -10.53 -13.81 14.27
CA VAL A 229 -11.54 -14.39 13.37
C VAL A 229 -11.47 -13.72 12.00
N PHE A 230 -11.45 -12.38 11.96
CA PHE A 230 -11.32 -11.60 10.73
C PHE A 230 -10.06 -11.96 9.93
N LEU A 231 -8.90 -11.98 10.58
CA LEU A 231 -7.63 -12.37 9.96
C LEU A 231 -7.62 -13.85 9.55
N GLY A 232 -8.33 -14.72 10.27
CA GLY A 232 -8.51 -16.12 9.91
C GLY A 232 -9.26 -16.30 8.59
N ILE A 233 -10.23 -15.43 8.28
CA ILE A 233 -10.95 -15.40 7.00
C ILE A 233 -9.99 -15.00 5.87
N ILE A 234 -9.15 -13.99 6.09
CA ILE A 234 -8.12 -13.59 5.11
C ILE A 234 -7.15 -14.76 4.88
N LYS A 235 -6.59 -15.33 5.95
CA LYS A 235 -5.60 -16.42 5.88
C LYS A 235 -6.13 -17.68 5.19
N SER A 236 -7.33 -18.12 5.53
CA SER A 236 -7.88 -19.38 4.99
C SER A 236 -8.60 -19.19 3.66
N GLY A 237 -9.17 -18.01 3.43
CA GLY A 237 -10.06 -17.73 2.30
C GLY A 237 -9.42 -16.93 1.17
N VAL A 238 -8.56 -15.96 1.49
CA VAL A 238 -7.98 -15.02 0.53
C VAL A 238 -6.55 -15.42 0.17
N VAL A 239 -5.69 -15.67 1.15
CA VAL A 239 -4.26 -15.99 0.92
C VAL A 239 -4.05 -17.14 -0.07
N PRO A 240 -4.77 -18.27 -0.03
CA PRO A 240 -4.57 -19.34 -1.01
C PRO A 240 -4.84 -18.89 -2.45
N LYS A 241 -5.85 -18.03 -2.65
CA LYS A 241 -6.20 -17.48 -3.96
C LYS A 241 -5.11 -16.54 -4.45
N LEU A 242 -4.63 -15.66 -3.59
CA LEU A 242 -3.54 -14.74 -3.91
C LEU A 242 -2.23 -15.49 -4.17
N LYS A 243 -1.96 -16.57 -3.43
CA LYS A 243 -0.80 -17.42 -3.64
C LYS A 243 -0.81 -18.02 -5.05
N ASN A 244 -1.93 -18.63 -5.46
CA ASN A 244 -2.07 -19.16 -6.82
C ASN A 244 -1.85 -18.08 -7.90
N LEU A 245 -2.22 -16.82 -7.61
CA LEU A 245 -2.00 -15.70 -8.53
C LEU A 245 -0.57 -15.21 -8.58
N VAL A 246 0.31 -15.54 -7.64
CA VAL A 246 1.72 -15.13 -7.65
C VAL A 246 2.67 -16.31 -7.81
N GLU A 247 2.13 -17.53 -7.94
CA GLU A 247 2.93 -18.76 -8.14
C GLU A 247 3.69 -18.76 -9.48
N TRP A 248 3.31 -17.90 -10.43
CA TRP A 248 4.10 -17.67 -11.65
C TRP A 248 5.46 -17.01 -11.36
N ASP A 249 5.58 -16.26 -10.25
CA ASP A 249 6.84 -15.71 -9.76
C ASP A 249 7.58 -16.76 -8.92
N ALA A 250 7.94 -17.89 -9.57
CA ALA A 250 8.71 -18.98 -8.96
C ALA A 250 10.23 -18.68 -8.91
N GLY A 251 10.64 -17.47 -9.31
CA GLY A 251 12.03 -17.05 -9.37
C GLY A 251 12.62 -16.64 -8.01
N GLU A 252 13.59 -15.75 -8.05
CA GLU A 252 14.28 -15.25 -6.85
C GLU A 252 13.32 -14.57 -5.86
N GLY A 253 12.27 -13.92 -6.36
CA GLY A 253 11.21 -13.33 -5.53
C GLY A 253 10.57 -14.34 -4.57
N ALA A 254 10.23 -15.55 -5.04
CA ALA A 254 9.69 -16.61 -4.19
C ALA A 254 10.71 -17.09 -3.15
N ARG A 255 11.98 -17.25 -3.53
CA ARG A 255 13.04 -17.67 -2.60
C ARG A 255 13.26 -16.64 -1.50
N ILE A 256 13.29 -15.36 -1.85
CA ILE A 256 13.45 -14.31 -0.84
C ILE A 256 12.22 -14.27 0.07
N ARG A 257 10.99 -14.31 -0.45
CA ARG A 257 9.76 -14.38 0.38
C ARG A 257 9.81 -15.56 1.35
N HIS A 258 10.29 -16.72 0.90
CA HIS A 258 10.46 -17.90 1.76
C HIS A 258 11.47 -17.65 2.88
N ARG A 259 12.65 -17.11 2.58
CA ARG A 259 13.68 -16.76 3.58
C ARG A 259 13.15 -15.75 4.61
N MET A 260 12.46 -14.70 4.14
CA MET A 260 11.83 -13.71 5.02
C MET A 260 10.83 -14.38 5.96
N HIS A 261 10.01 -15.30 5.43
CA HIS A 261 9.01 -16.01 6.22
C HIS A 261 9.65 -16.87 7.30
N GLN A 262 10.71 -17.61 6.97
CA GLN A 262 11.47 -18.39 7.94
C GLN A 262 12.04 -17.50 9.05
N ARG A 263 12.69 -16.38 8.70
CA ARG A 263 13.21 -15.40 9.65
C ARG A 263 12.13 -14.89 10.58
N VAL A 264 11.01 -14.40 10.03
CA VAL A 264 9.89 -13.86 10.82
C VAL A 264 9.31 -14.94 11.74
N ARG A 265 9.12 -16.17 11.25
CA ARG A 265 8.62 -17.28 12.07
C ARG A 265 9.57 -17.62 13.21
N ALA A 266 10.87 -17.65 12.97
CA ALA A 266 11.86 -17.89 14.01
C ALA A 266 11.79 -16.81 15.09
N THR A 267 11.81 -15.53 14.71
CA THR A 267 11.72 -14.39 15.62
C THR A 267 10.41 -14.35 16.41
N LEU A 268 9.27 -14.59 15.75
CA LEU A 268 7.94 -14.41 16.33
C LEU A 268 7.26 -15.75 16.67
N THR A 269 8.06 -16.78 16.97
CA THR A 269 7.56 -18.14 17.25
C THR A 269 6.46 -18.15 18.31
N ARG A 270 6.64 -17.40 19.41
CA ARG A 270 5.69 -17.37 20.53
C ARG A 270 4.40 -16.64 20.15
N GLU A 271 4.53 -15.53 19.44
CA GLU A 271 3.43 -14.69 18.97
C GLU A 271 2.56 -15.44 17.98
N PHE A 272 3.16 -16.12 17.00
CA PHE A 272 2.43 -16.94 16.03
C PHE A 272 1.79 -18.18 16.64
N ARG A 273 2.41 -18.80 17.65
CA ARG A 273 1.71 -19.86 18.43
C ARG A 273 0.46 -19.35 19.12
N ARG A 274 0.49 -18.11 19.64
CA ARG A 274 -0.66 -17.50 20.33
C ARG A 274 -1.72 -16.99 19.36
N ARG A 275 -1.30 -16.47 18.21
CA ARG A 275 -2.17 -15.82 17.21
C ARG A 275 -1.76 -16.27 15.81
N PRO A 276 -2.08 -17.52 15.43
CA PRO A 276 -1.62 -18.11 14.18
C PRO A 276 -2.19 -17.43 12.93
N ASN A 277 -3.26 -16.64 13.07
CA ASN A 277 -3.88 -15.91 11.95
C ASN A 277 -3.11 -14.63 11.56
N LEU A 278 -2.06 -14.26 12.30
CA LEU A 278 -1.11 -13.21 11.91
C LEU A 278 -0.02 -13.70 10.94
N ASP A 279 0.09 -15.01 10.73
CA ASP A 279 1.03 -15.61 9.78
C ASP A 279 0.32 -15.89 8.44
N PHE A 280 0.57 -15.05 7.44
CA PHE A 280 0.02 -15.16 6.09
C PHE A 280 0.86 -16.03 5.15
N GLY A 281 1.74 -16.88 5.69
CA GLY A 281 2.50 -17.86 4.89
C GLY A 281 3.59 -17.25 4.03
N GLY A 282 4.10 -16.07 4.39
CA GLY A 282 5.19 -15.40 3.68
C GLY A 282 4.80 -14.67 2.39
N LEU A 283 3.51 -14.73 2.00
CA LEU A 283 3.03 -14.03 0.81
C LEU A 283 3.12 -12.50 0.98
N PHE A 284 2.74 -12.03 2.16
CA PHE A 284 2.90 -10.68 2.67
C PHE A 284 3.00 -10.77 4.20
N PHE A 285 3.46 -9.70 4.85
CA PHE A 285 3.64 -9.69 6.31
C PHE A 285 2.68 -8.75 7.01
N THR A 286 2.20 -7.70 6.33
CA THR A 286 1.17 -6.79 6.83
C THR A 286 0.03 -6.65 5.84
N VAL A 287 -1.19 -6.53 6.36
CA VAL A 287 -2.37 -6.07 5.62
C VAL A 287 -2.86 -4.77 6.23
N ALA A 288 -2.82 -3.69 5.44
CA ALA A 288 -3.52 -2.45 5.76
C ALA A 288 -5.00 -2.60 5.39
N VAL A 289 -5.89 -2.36 6.36
CA VAL A 289 -7.35 -2.46 6.19
C VAL A 289 -7.99 -1.12 6.47
N LYS A 290 -8.86 -0.69 5.58
CA LYS A 290 -9.45 0.66 5.64
C LYS A 290 -10.81 0.71 4.97
N GLU A 291 -11.72 1.51 5.53
CA GLU A 291 -12.95 1.90 4.85
C GLU A 291 -12.77 3.20 4.06
N GLY A 292 -13.21 3.23 2.80
CA GLY A 292 -13.16 4.40 1.91
C GLY A 292 -12.04 4.35 0.85
N SER A 293 -11.40 5.49 0.63
CA SER A 293 -10.43 5.77 -0.44
C SER A 293 -9.04 6.15 0.10
N SER A 294 -8.04 6.20 -0.79
CA SER A 294 -6.76 6.87 -0.52
C SER A 294 -6.65 8.06 -1.47
N GLU A 295 -7.27 9.17 -1.11
CA GLU A 295 -7.51 10.30 -2.03
C GLU A 295 -6.25 11.14 -2.27
N VAL A 296 -5.26 11.00 -1.39
CA VAL A 296 -3.99 11.74 -1.45
C VAL A 296 -3.06 11.02 -2.41
N LEU A 297 -2.47 11.73 -3.36
CA LEU A 297 -1.48 11.17 -4.27
C LEU A 297 -0.20 10.86 -3.51
N HIS A 298 0.27 9.62 -3.59
CA HIS A 298 1.47 9.17 -2.87
C HIS A 298 2.13 7.98 -3.57
N VAL A 299 3.36 7.68 -3.13
CA VAL A 299 4.04 6.40 -3.36
C VAL A 299 4.28 5.74 -2.01
N ASP A 300 4.24 4.41 -1.96
CA ASP A 300 4.51 3.66 -0.74
C ASP A 300 6.02 3.46 -0.58
N TRP A 301 6.70 4.47 -0.04
CA TRP A 301 8.15 4.51 0.10
C TRP A 301 8.74 3.34 0.90
N ASN A 302 7.94 2.76 1.79
CA ASN A 302 8.37 1.66 2.65
C ASN A 302 8.15 0.29 2.03
N ASP A 303 7.42 0.19 0.92
CA ASP A 303 7.29 -1.07 0.20
C ASP A 303 8.61 -1.43 -0.47
N ASN A 304 8.83 -2.70 -0.74
CA ASN A 304 10.04 -3.10 -1.44
C ASN A 304 9.94 -2.83 -2.95
N LEU A 305 11.03 -2.36 -3.56
CA LEU A 305 11.11 -2.10 -5.00
C LEU A 305 10.79 -3.34 -5.84
N HIS A 306 11.17 -4.53 -5.40
CA HIS A 306 11.07 -5.80 -6.14
C HIS A 306 9.85 -6.64 -5.75
N THR A 307 8.93 -6.12 -4.94
CA THR A 307 7.71 -6.85 -4.56
C THR A 307 6.48 -6.09 -4.98
N TYR A 308 5.40 -6.82 -5.23
CA TYR A 308 4.08 -6.23 -5.41
C TYR A 308 3.42 -6.01 -4.05
N ALA A 309 2.79 -4.85 -3.87
CA ALA A 309 1.65 -4.76 -2.98
C ALA A 309 0.45 -5.41 -3.66
N ILE A 310 -0.30 -6.22 -2.92
CA ILE A 310 -1.51 -6.87 -3.41
C ILE A 310 -2.71 -6.18 -2.79
N ILE A 311 -3.49 -5.49 -3.62
CA ILE A 311 -4.65 -4.71 -3.22
C ILE A 311 -5.92 -5.43 -3.64
N PHE A 312 -6.88 -5.56 -2.74
CA PHE A 312 -8.22 -6.01 -3.11
C PHE A 312 -9.28 -5.26 -2.31
N CYS A 313 -10.49 -5.22 -2.85
CA CYS A 313 -11.58 -4.48 -2.26
C CYS A 313 -12.84 -5.34 -2.16
N VAL A 314 -13.64 -5.09 -1.13
CA VAL A 314 -14.95 -5.70 -0.93
C VAL A 314 -15.95 -4.61 -0.52
N GLY A 315 -17.24 -4.90 -0.65
CA GLY A 315 -18.30 -3.95 -0.33
C GLY A 315 -19.19 -3.68 -1.53
N ASP A 316 -20.08 -2.72 -1.35
CA ASP A 316 -21.00 -2.25 -2.37
C ASP A 316 -20.76 -0.76 -2.57
N TYR A 317 -20.08 -0.43 -3.66
CA TYR A 317 -19.61 0.92 -3.94
C TYR A 317 -19.48 1.18 -5.44
N THR A 318 -19.49 2.48 -5.78
CA THR A 318 -19.20 2.99 -7.12
C THR A 318 -17.86 3.73 -7.13
N GLY A 319 -17.25 3.87 -8.31
CA GLY A 319 -15.88 4.33 -8.45
C GLY A 319 -14.88 3.29 -7.93
N GLY A 320 -13.87 3.76 -7.18
CA GLY A 320 -12.85 2.92 -6.56
C GLY A 320 -11.68 2.60 -7.49
N GLU A 321 -11.51 3.37 -8.56
CA GLU A 321 -10.43 3.26 -9.51
C GLU A 321 -9.08 3.52 -8.83
N PHE A 322 -8.11 2.65 -9.08
CA PHE A 322 -6.72 2.89 -8.73
C PHE A 322 -6.11 3.80 -9.81
N CYS A 323 -6.01 5.08 -9.49
CA CYS A 323 -5.50 6.10 -10.40
C CYS A 323 -3.98 6.12 -10.34
N ILE A 324 -3.34 6.10 -11.51
CA ILE A 324 -1.89 6.21 -11.68
C ILE A 324 -1.61 7.42 -12.57
N PRO A 325 -1.61 8.64 -11.99
CA PRO A 325 -1.34 9.89 -12.70
C PRO A 325 -0.13 9.86 -13.62
N GLN A 326 0.94 9.20 -13.17
CA GLN A 326 2.21 9.13 -13.91
C GLN A 326 2.10 8.50 -15.29
N ILE A 327 1.06 7.71 -15.55
CA ILE A 327 0.87 7.07 -16.86
C ILE A 327 -0.51 7.40 -17.42
N GLY A 328 -1.19 8.42 -16.87
CA GLY A 328 -2.53 8.84 -17.28
C GLY A 328 -3.59 7.73 -17.17
N TYR A 329 -3.40 6.74 -16.27
CA TYR A 329 -4.17 5.50 -16.30
C TYR A 329 -5.03 5.29 -15.06
N ARG A 330 -6.14 4.55 -15.23
CA ARG A 330 -7.07 4.15 -14.17
C ARG A 330 -7.34 2.68 -14.25
N ILE A 331 -7.21 2.00 -13.11
CA ILE A 331 -7.49 0.57 -13.01
C ILE A 331 -8.76 0.41 -12.17
N PRO A 332 -9.90 0.01 -12.76
CA PRO A 332 -11.13 -0.22 -12.01
C PRO A 332 -10.94 -1.35 -11.00
N LEU A 333 -10.97 -1.03 -9.70
CA LEU A 333 -10.84 -2.01 -8.64
C LEU A 333 -12.22 -2.31 -8.05
N ARG A 334 -13.01 -3.10 -8.78
CA ARG A 334 -14.38 -3.51 -8.40
C ARG A 334 -14.38 -4.52 -7.23
N PRO A 335 -15.50 -4.69 -6.50
CA PRO A 335 -15.60 -5.68 -5.42
C PRO A 335 -15.19 -7.08 -5.88
N GLY A 336 -14.19 -7.66 -5.21
CA GLY A 336 -13.66 -8.99 -5.52
C GLY A 336 -12.47 -9.03 -6.47
N ALA A 337 -12.17 -7.93 -7.15
CA ALA A 337 -10.97 -7.81 -7.97
C ALA A 337 -9.71 -7.69 -7.09
N VAL A 338 -8.60 -8.16 -7.63
CA VAL A 338 -7.26 -8.07 -7.04
C VAL A 338 -6.36 -7.28 -7.99
N LEU A 339 -5.51 -6.43 -7.44
CA LEU A 339 -4.48 -5.69 -8.13
C LEU A 339 -3.13 -5.99 -7.46
N ALA A 340 -2.19 -6.57 -8.19
CA ALA A 340 -0.79 -6.64 -7.78
C ALA A 340 -0.05 -5.47 -8.42
N VAL A 341 0.56 -4.58 -7.63
CA VAL A 341 1.12 -3.32 -8.13
C VAL A 341 2.39 -2.91 -7.37
N ARG A 342 3.35 -2.31 -8.08
CA ARG A 342 4.59 -1.75 -7.50
C ARG A 342 4.34 -0.32 -7.01
N THR A 343 3.64 -0.20 -5.89
CA THR A 343 3.25 1.05 -5.21
C THR A 343 4.41 1.98 -4.84
N ARG A 344 5.63 1.44 -4.70
CA ARG A 344 6.84 2.26 -4.51
C ARG A 344 7.31 2.98 -5.77
N LEU A 345 7.01 2.43 -6.96
CA LEU A 345 7.36 3.03 -8.24
C LEU A 345 6.22 3.89 -8.79
N LEU A 346 4.98 3.47 -8.53
CA LEU A 346 3.79 4.09 -9.09
C LEU A 346 3.15 5.03 -8.08
N ALA A 347 3.20 6.34 -8.35
CA ALA A 347 2.42 7.34 -7.66
C ALA A 347 0.94 7.10 -7.95
N HIS A 348 0.16 6.98 -6.89
CA HIS A 348 -1.22 6.54 -6.99
C HIS A 348 -2.15 7.21 -5.98
N CYS A 349 -3.42 7.22 -6.33
CA CYS A 349 -4.53 7.57 -5.45
C CYS A 349 -5.78 6.75 -5.80
N THR A 350 -6.85 6.92 -5.04
CA THR A 350 -8.14 6.30 -5.30
C THR A 350 -9.24 7.23 -4.86
N HIS A 351 -10.30 7.32 -5.65
CA HIS A 351 -11.52 8.02 -5.30
C HIS A 351 -12.69 7.03 -5.25
N VAL A 352 -13.53 7.12 -4.22
CA VAL A 352 -14.78 6.37 -4.13
C VAL A 352 -15.91 7.34 -4.42
N GLY A 353 -16.80 6.99 -5.34
CA GLY A 353 -17.96 7.81 -5.67
C GLY A 353 -19.00 7.74 -4.56
N SER A 354 -19.54 6.55 -4.32
CA SER A 354 -20.56 6.29 -3.29
C SER A 354 -20.49 4.87 -2.75
N GLY A 355 -21.19 4.62 -1.63
CA GLY A 355 -21.31 3.30 -1.03
C GLY A 355 -20.21 2.99 -0.01
N ARG A 356 -20.11 1.72 0.37
CA ARG A 356 -19.17 1.22 1.39
C ARG A 356 -18.10 0.38 0.73
N ARG A 357 -16.86 0.88 0.74
CA ARG A 357 -15.67 0.19 0.25
C ARG A 357 -14.75 -0.17 1.41
N LEU A 358 -14.44 -1.45 1.57
CA LEU A 358 -13.40 -1.93 2.47
C LEU A 358 -12.21 -2.39 1.61
N VAL A 359 -11.09 -1.67 1.72
CA VAL A 359 -9.85 -1.93 0.97
C VAL A 359 -8.83 -2.64 1.85
N PHE A 360 -8.12 -3.57 1.23
CA PHE A 360 -7.05 -4.35 1.81
C PHE A 360 -5.80 -4.14 0.96
N THR A 361 -4.74 -3.60 1.55
CA THR A 361 -3.42 -3.51 0.91
C THR A 361 -2.48 -4.45 1.64
N CYS A 362 -2.12 -5.55 0.99
CA CYS A 362 -1.21 -6.56 1.51
C CYS A 362 0.21 -6.26 1.02
N PHE A 363 1.14 -6.04 1.93
CA PHE A 363 2.49 -5.60 1.57
C PHE A 363 3.56 -6.19 2.49
N THR A 364 4.80 -5.97 2.06
CA THR A 364 6.02 -6.38 2.74
C THR A 364 6.94 -5.17 2.77
N ASP A 365 7.37 -4.76 3.97
CA ASP A 365 8.25 -3.61 4.11
C ASP A 365 9.68 -3.90 3.59
N SER A 366 10.34 -2.88 3.03
CA SER A 366 11.65 -3.03 2.41
C SER A 366 12.74 -3.38 3.43
N THR A 367 12.62 -2.88 4.66
CA THR A 367 13.56 -3.15 5.75
C THR A 367 13.64 -4.65 6.07
N LEU A 368 12.50 -5.36 6.06
CA LEU A 368 12.48 -6.81 6.22
C LEU A 368 13.20 -7.54 5.08
N LEU A 369 13.06 -7.06 3.85
CA LEU A 369 13.76 -7.65 2.70
C LEU A 369 15.27 -7.44 2.82
N GLU A 370 15.68 -6.19 3.01
CA GLU A 370 17.08 -5.78 3.10
C GLU A 370 17.82 -6.58 4.17
N GLN A 371 17.23 -6.74 5.35
CA GLN A 371 17.81 -7.54 6.44
C GLN A 371 17.87 -9.04 6.16
N THR A 372 16.96 -9.55 5.33
CA THR A 372 16.98 -10.96 4.92
C THR A 372 18.10 -11.20 3.91
N ILE A 373 18.31 -10.28 2.96
CA ILE A 373 19.38 -10.38 1.96
C ILE A 373 20.76 -10.17 2.60
N THR A 374 20.91 -9.15 3.44
CA THR A 374 22.19 -8.80 4.08
C THR A 374 22.56 -9.71 5.24
N GLY A 375 21.57 -10.25 5.97
CA GLY A 375 21.79 -11.11 7.12
C GLY A 375 22.49 -12.44 6.78
N ASP A 376 22.42 -12.88 5.53
CA ASP A 376 23.08 -14.10 5.06
C ASP A 376 24.61 -13.94 4.95
N PHE A 377 25.14 -12.71 4.94
CA PHE A 377 26.59 -12.46 4.94
C PHE A 377 27.23 -12.48 6.33
N ALA A 378 26.45 -12.58 7.41
CA ALA A 378 26.99 -12.59 8.78
C ALA A 378 27.13 -14.00 9.38
N PHE A 379 26.71 -15.05 8.65
CA PHE A 379 26.72 -16.44 9.11
C PHE A 379 27.47 -17.41 8.16
N LEU A 380 28.11 -16.88 7.11
CA LEU A 380 29.12 -17.56 6.29
C LEU A 380 30.49 -16.94 6.61
#